data_AF-A0A1R1XBT4-F1
#
_entry.id   AF-A0A1R1XBT4-F1
#
_cell.length_a   1.000
_cell.length_b   1.000
_cell.length_c   1.000
_cell.angle_alpha   90.00
_cell.angle_beta   90.00
_cell.angle_gamma   90.00
#
_symmetry.space_group_name_H-M   'P 1'
#
loop_
_entity.id
_entity.type
_entity.pdbx_description
1 polymer ?
#
loop_
_entity_poly.entity_id
_entity_poly.type
_entity_poly.pdbx_seq_one_letter_code
_entity_poly.pdbx_strand_id
1 'polypeptide(L)'
;MMIDNLCKEYGELVEVTEPDIEPRQVYLFPELHKLAQPGVEEKLRELGFGYRAKYISQSANYIFNNFQNPDEWFNTLIKLDYESAKSELLKLTGVGPKVADCICLMSLDKTHAIPVDTHVLQVATRDYINPKLFLEITKNQNSQNLKSSTKHKNDMLISVSEAEDITRTVYGAKKVNPAIYKNICQMFCSIFGIYCGWAQTILFVNDLGPLDSSKKSKSKPAVSANDKKILDEIKTKQEIKIEPGIKLENTRSKTSRKKLKREIKSIKLNLPKKSDPEAELSFSSDEILSDGSSLF
;
A
#
# COMPACT_ATOMS: atom_id res chain seq x y z
N MET A 1 2.51 15.46 1.41
CA MET A 1 2.22 15.79 -0.01
C MET A 1 0.81 15.28 -0.33
N MET A 2 -0.07 16.07 -0.97
CA MET A 2 -1.56 16.01 -0.90
C MET A 2 -2.15 16.28 0.48
N ILE A 3 -2.00 15.39 1.48
CA ILE A 3 -2.57 15.62 2.83
C ILE A 3 -1.98 16.89 3.47
N ASP A 4 -0.67 17.12 3.34
CA ASP A 4 -0.06 18.36 3.85
C ASP A 4 -0.65 19.61 3.18
N ASN A 5 -1.00 19.55 1.89
CA ASN A 5 -1.62 20.67 1.20
C ASN A 5 -3.05 20.88 1.71
N LEU A 6 -3.78 19.79 2.02
CA LEU A 6 -5.09 19.85 2.64
C LEU A 6 -5.04 20.58 3.99
N CYS A 7 -4.09 20.18 4.84
CA CYS A 7 -3.92 20.74 6.18
C CYS A 7 -3.42 22.19 6.11
N LYS A 8 -2.50 22.53 5.19
CA LYS A 8 -2.05 23.92 5.02
C LYS A 8 -3.16 24.86 4.55
N GLU A 9 -4.05 24.38 3.68
CA GLU A 9 -5.13 25.21 3.12
C GLU A 9 -6.30 25.37 4.10
N TYR A 10 -6.73 24.27 4.74
CA TYR A 10 -7.97 24.24 5.53
C TYR A 10 -7.76 23.93 7.02
N GLY A 11 -6.55 23.53 7.43
CA GLY A 11 -6.21 23.23 8.82
C GLY A 11 -5.89 24.49 9.61
N GLU A 12 -5.96 24.36 10.94
CA GLU A 12 -5.50 25.40 11.86
C GLU A 12 -4.00 25.26 12.11
N LEU A 13 -3.27 26.38 12.13
CA LEU A 13 -1.86 26.40 12.49
C LEU A 13 -1.71 26.43 14.01
N VAL A 14 -1.03 25.44 14.56
CA VAL A 14 -0.75 25.35 16.00
C VAL A 14 0.74 25.22 16.25
N GLU A 15 1.18 25.74 17.40
CA GLU A 15 2.54 25.57 17.89
C GLU A 15 2.57 24.38 18.86
N VAL A 16 3.39 23.37 18.55
CA VAL A 16 3.60 22.21 19.41
C VAL A 16 4.87 22.46 20.20
N THR A 17 4.73 22.49 21.53
CA THR A 17 5.82 22.60 22.49
C THR A 17 5.84 21.35 23.37
N GLU A 18 6.94 20.61 23.33
CA GLU A 18 7.18 19.47 24.22
C GLU A 18 8.53 19.69 24.95
N PRO A 19 8.68 19.24 26.21
CA PRO A 19 9.87 19.54 27.02
C PRO A 19 11.22 19.17 26.37
N ASP A 20 11.24 18.12 25.54
CA ASP A 20 12.46 17.56 24.94
C ASP A 20 12.50 17.70 23.39
N ILE A 21 11.60 18.49 22.80
CA ILE A 21 11.51 18.67 21.34
C ILE A 21 11.45 20.16 21.00
N GLU A 22 12.28 20.58 20.06
CA GLU A 22 12.26 21.96 19.55
C GLU A 22 10.84 22.37 19.10
N PRO A 23 10.37 23.57 19.51
CA PRO A 23 9.06 24.06 19.13
C PRO A 23 8.89 24.04 17.62
N ARG A 24 7.74 23.54 17.16
CA ARG A 24 7.43 23.47 15.74
C ARG A 24 6.00 23.85 15.47
N GLN A 25 5.80 24.55 14.35
CA GLN A 25 4.49 24.87 13.84
C GLN A 25 3.98 23.75 12.95
N VAL A 26 2.77 23.28 13.22
CA VAL A 26 2.10 22.23 12.44
C VAL A 26 0.68 22.66 12.10
N TYR A 27 0.22 22.27 10.92
CA TYR A 27 -1.18 22.44 10.56
C TYR A 27 -1.97 21.20 11.00
N LEU A 28 -3.05 21.40 11.73
CA LEU A 28 -3.98 20.33 12.10
C LEU A 28 -4.75 19.82 10.89
N PHE A 29 -5.32 18.62 11.01
CA PHE A 29 -6.26 18.13 9.99
C PHE A 29 -7.50 19.03 9.95
N PRO A 30 -8.06 19.36 8.76
CA PRO A 30 -9.18 20.29 8.68
C PRO A 30 -10.43 19.77 9.38
N GLU A 31 -11.15 20.69 10.02
CA GLU A 31 -12.50 20.43 10.49
C GLU A 31 -13.48 20.20 9.33
N LEU A 32 -14.49 19.36 9.58
CA LEU A 32 -15.49 18.98 8.57
C LEU A 32 -16.18 20.20 7.95
N HIS A 33 -16.57 21.17 8.77
CA HIS A 33 -17.31 22.34 8.31
C HIS A 33 -16.52 23.17 7.28
N LYS A 34 -15.18 23.20 7.37
CA LYS A 34 -14.30 23.90 6.41
C LYS A 34 -14.26 23.18 5.06
N LEU A 35 -14.35 21.85 5.07
CA LEU A 35 -14.38 21.03 3.86
C LEU A 35 -15.76 20.96 3.19
N ALA A 36 -16.82 21.32 3.92
CA ALA A 36 -18.19 21.35 3.40
C ALA A 36 -18.57 22.70 2.76
N GLN A 37 -17.68 23.69 2.72
CA GLN A 37 -17.98 25.01 2.16
C GLN A 37 -18.10 25.01 0.62
N PRO A 38 -18.85 25.97 0.03
CA PRO A 38 -18.82 26.21 -1.41
C PRO A 38 -17.40 26.55 -1.89
N GLY A 39 -17.03 26.12 -3.11
CA GLY A 39 -15.70 26.41 -3.69
C GLY A 39 -14.59 25.41 -3.32
N VAL A 40 -14.82 24.53 -2.33
CA VAL A 40 -13.79 23.58 -1.85
C VAL A 40 -13.38 22.59 -2.94
N GLU A 41 -14.31 22.12 -3.79
CA GLU A 41 -13.95 21.20 -4.86
C GLU A 41 -13.00 21.85 -5.87
N GLU A 42 -13.32 23.05 -6.37
CA GLU A 42 -12.44 23.76 -7.32
C GLU A 42 -11.05 23.98 -6.72
N LYS A 43 -11.01 24.43 -5.46
CA LYS A 43 -9.74 24.70 -4.78
C LYS A 43 -8.89 23.44 -4.59
N LEU A 44 -9.50 22.31 -4.22
CA LEU A 44 -8.79 21.04 -4.13
C LEU A 44 -8.29 20.55 -5.50
N ARG A 45 -8.99 20.86 -6.59
CA ARG A 45 -8.49 20.57 -7.95
C ARG A 45 -7.24 21.38 -8.27
N GLU A 46 -7.21 22.66 -7.93
CA GLU A 46 -6.01 23.51 -8.05
C GLU A 46 -4.83 22.97 -7.23
N LEU A 47 -5.09 22.45 -6.02
CA LEU A 47 -4.10 21.84 -5.14
C LEU A 47 -3.63 20.44 -5.60
N GLY A 48 -4.13 19.94 -6.73
CA GLY A 48 -3.66 18.70 -7.35
C GLY A 48 -4.40 17.42 -6.89
N PHE A 49 -5.56 17.53 -6.24
CA PHE A 49 -6.34 16.35 -5.84
C PHE A 49 -7.00 15.63 -7.02
N GLY A 50 -7.06 16.28 -8.18
CA GLY A 50 -7.67 15.72 -9.39
C GLY A 50 -9.12 15.31 -9.16
N TYR A 51 -9.51 14.13 -9.62
CA TYR A 51 -10.89 13.64 -9.46
C TYR A 51 -11.28 13.39 -7.98
N ARG A 52 -10.31 13.23 -7.06
CA ARG A 52 -10.59 13.01 -5.64
C ARG A 52 -11.07 14.27 -4.92
N ALA A 53 -10.85 15.45 -5.50
CA ALA A 53 -11.38 16.71 -4.97
C ALA A 53 -12.91 16.64 -4.77
N LYS A 54 -13.61 16.08 -5.78
CA LYS A 54 -15.05 15.82 -5.71
C LYS A 54 -15.41 14.91 -4.53
N TYR A 55 -14.65 13.85 -4.30
CA TYR A 55 -14.95 12.87 -3.26
C TYR A 55 -14.86 13.48 -1.87
N ILE A 56 -13.81 14.28 -1.63
CA ILE A 56 -13.60 14.96 -0.36
C ILE A 56 -14.73 15.98 -0.11
N SER A 57 -14.95 16.88 -1.06
CA SER A 57 -15.98 17.92 -0.93
C SER A 57 -17.38 17.33 -0.77
N GLN A 58 -17.75 16.33 -1.59
CA GLN A 58 -19.08 15.72 -1.52
C GLN A 58 -19.29 14.87 -0.28
N SER A 59 -18.26 14.15 0.20
CA SER A 59 -18.37 13.41 1.46
C SER A 59 -18.49 14.35 2.65
N ALA A 60 -17.71 15.43 2.69
CA ALA A 60 -17.81 16.44 3.74
C ALA A 60 -19.21 17.09 3.76
N ASN A 61 -19.70 17.51 2.58
CA ASN A 61 -21.06 18.04 2.42
C ASN A 61 -22.14 17.03 2.84
N TYR A 62 -22.00 15.76 2.48
CA TYR A 62 -22.96 14.72 2.86
C TYR A 62 -23.03 14.59 4.38
N ILE A 63 -21.89 14.50 5.06
CA ILE A 63 -21.86 14.34 6.52
C ILE A 63 -22.42 15.61 7.19
N PHE A 64 -21.97 16.78 6.77
CA PHE A 64 -22.37 18.06 7.35
C PHE A 64 -23.87 18.34 7.22
N ASN A 65 -24.48 17.98 6.08
CA ASN A 65 -25.90 18.26 5.83
C ASN A 65 -26.86 17.20 6.37
N ASN A 66 -26.42 15.94 6.52
CA ASN A 66 -27.29 14.85 6.98
C ASN A 66 -27.22 14.59 8.48
N PHE A 67 -26.18 15.07 9.18
CA PHE A 67 -26.00 14.83 10.61
C PHE A 67 -25.85 16.15 11.36
N GLN A 68 -26.77 16.40 12.30
CA GLN A 68 -26.76 17.60 13.13
C GLN A 68 -25.49 17.69 13.99
N ASN A 69 -24.97 16.54 14.43
CA ASN A 69 -23.69 16.42 15.13
C ASN A 69 -22.82 15.36 14.43
N PRO A 70 -21.87 15.78 13.57
CA PRO A 70 -20.97 14.86 12.87
C PRO A 70 -20.09 14.00 13.78
N ASP A 71 -19.67 14.53 14.92
CA ASP A 71 -18.84 13.78 15.88
C ASP A 71 -19.66 12.67 16.55
N GLU A 72 -20.93 12.96 16.87
CA GLU A 72 -21.86 11.95 17.38
C GLU A 72 -22.11 10.86 16.34
N TRP A 73 -22.34 11.23 15.08
CA TRP A 73 -22.48 10.27 13.98
C TRP A 73 -21.23 9.37 13.87
N PHE A 74 -20.03 9.93 13.90
CA PHE A 74 -18.80 9.13 13.87
C PHE A 74 -18.70 8.18 15.07
N ASN A 75 -19.02 8.66 16.28
CA ASN A 75 -19.07 7.84 17.48
C ASN A 75 -20.09 6.70 17.41
N THR A 76 -21.19 6.86 16.66
CA THR A 76 -22.11 5.73 16.40
C THR A 76 -21.46 4.64 15.56
N LEU A 77 -20.63 4.99 14.58
CA LEU A 77 -19.95 4.01 13.72
C LEU A 77 -18.98 3.11 14.51
N ILE A 78 -18.33 3.65 15.54
CA ILE A 78 -17.47 2.89 16.45
C ILE A 78 -18.30 1.83 17.19
N LYS A 79 -19.53 2.16 17.59
CA LYS A 79 -20.42 1.26 18.37
C LYS A 79 -21.13 0.21 17.52
N LEU A 80 -21.32 0.47 16.22
CA LEU A 80 -21.95 -0.48 15.30
C LEU A 80 -21.11 -1.75 15.09
N ASP A 81 -21.75 -2.83 14.65
CA ASP A 81 -21.01 -3.97 14.10
C ASP A 81 -20.32 -3.60 12.78
N TYR A 82 -19.38 -4.43 12.34
CA TYR A 82 -18.56 -4.16 11.15
C TYR A 82 -19.38 -3.99 9.88
N GLU A 83 -20.40 -4.83 9.64
CA GLU A 83 -21.17 -4.79 8.39
C GLU A 83 -22.03 -3.53 8.34
N SER A 84 -22.67 -3.17 9.47
CA SER A 84 -23.44 -1.94 9.59
C SER A 84 -22.56 -0.70 9.42
N ALA A 85 -21.41 -0.63 10.10
CA ALA A 85 -20.48 0.50 9.97
C ALA A 85 -19.95 0.65 8.54
N LYS A 86 -19.58 -0.46 7.89
CA LYS A 86 -19.14 -0.46 6.48
C LYS A 86 -20.23 0.01 5.54
N SER A 87 -21.47 -0.41 5.76
CA SER A 87 -22.62 0.00 4.95
C SER A 87 -22.86 1.51 5.01
N GLU A 88 -22.74 2.11 6.20
CA GLU A 88 -22.81 3.58 6.36
C GLU A 88 -21.68 4.29 5.62
N LEU A 89 -20.44 3.81 5.73
CA LEU A 89 -19.28 4.40 5.04
C LEU A 89 -19.41 4.34 3.51
N LEU A 90 -19.99 3.26 2.96
CA LEU A 90 -20.20 3.10 1.52
C LEU A 90 -21.20 4.09 0.91
N LYS A 91 -21.97 4.82 1.73
CA LYS A 91 -22.83 5.92 1.26
C LYS A 91 -22.02 7.17 0.88
N LEU A 92 -20.78 7.30 1.38
CA LEU A 92 -19.93 8.44 1.11
C LEU A 92 -19.32 8.39 -0.30
N THR A 93 -19.32 9.53 -0.98
CA THR A 93 -18.82 9.60 -2.35
C THR A 93 -17.31 9.35 -2.40
N GLY A 94 -16.90 8.33 -3.16
CA GLY A 94 -15.48 7.97 -3.31
C GLY A 94 -14.98 6.95 -2.28
N VAL A 95 -15.84 6.51 -1.36
CA VAL A 95 -15.56 5.42 -0.42
C VAL A 95 -16.09 4.11 -1.01
N GLY A 96 -15.17 3.29 -1.51
CA GLY A 96 -15.46 1.91 -1.94
C GLY A 96 -15.10 0.89 -0.85
N PRO A 97 -15.32 -0.42 -1.08
CA PRO A 97 -15.09 -1.48 -0.08
C PRO A 97 -13.72 -1.43 0.60
N LYS A 98 -12.64 -1.22 -0.19
CA LYS A 98 -11.28 -1.09 0.33
C LYS A 98 -11.11 0.10 1.26
N VAL A 99 -11.65 1.27 0.88
CA VAL A 99 -11.51 2.49 1.68
C VAL A 99 -12.35 2.38 2.95
N ALA A 100 -13.57 1.84 2.85
CA ALA A 100 -14.40 1.56 4.02
C ALA A 100 -13.69 0.61 5.00
N ASP A 101 -13.06 -0.46 4.51
CA ASP A 101 -12.31 -1.38 5.36
C ASP A 101 -11.07 -0.73 5.98
N CYS A 102 -10.40 0.21 5.29
CA CYS A 102 -9.32 1.00 5.91
C CYS A 102 -9.84 1.79 7.10
N ILE A 103 -10.99 2.47 6.96
CA ILE A 103 -11.59 3.27 8.03
C ILE A 103 -12.05 2.35 9.17
N CYS A 104 -12.72 1.23 8.86
CA CYS A 104 -13.15 0.25 9.85
C CYS A 104 -11.97 -0.29 10.68
N LEU A 105 -10.87 -0.66 10.02
CA LEU A 105 -9.70 -1.25 10.66
C LEU A 105 -8.91 -0.23 11.50
N MET A 106 -8.71 0.98 10.97
CA MET A 106 -7.76 1.96 11.54
C MET A 106 -8.43 3.00 12.44
N SER A 107 -9.78 3.08 12.46
CA SER A 107 -10.48 4.16 13.18
C SER A 107 -11.78 3.76 13.87
N LEU A 108 -12.34 2.56 13.61
CA LEU A 108 -13.64 2.14 14.17
C LEU A 108 -13.57 0.83 14.98
N ASP A 109 -12.37 0.44 15.43
CA ASP A 109 -12.13 -0.78 16.24
C ASP A 109 -12.60 -2.10 15.61
N LYS A 110 -12.66 -2.18 14.27
CA LYS A 110 -13.04 -3.42 13.56
C LYS A 110 -11.77 -4.20 13.16
N THR A 111 -11.15 -4.86 14.13
CA THR A 111 -9.86 -5.57 13.97
C THR A 111 -9.86 -6.69 12.91
N HIS A 112 -11.05 -7.17 12.52
CA HIS A 112 -11.25 -8.18 11.50
C HIS A 112 -11.54 -7.61 10.09
N ALA A 113 -11.60 -6.29 9.93
CA ALA A 113 -11.74 -5.65 8.62
C ALA A 113 -10.42 -5.77 7.85
N ILE A 114 -10.49 -6.16 6.57
CA ILE A 114 -9.30 -6.37 5.73
C ILE A 114 -9.41 -5.50 4.48
N PRO A 115 -8.61 -4.42 4.36
CA PRO A 115 -8.57 -3.60 3.15
C PRO A 115 -7.88 -4.34 2.00
N VAL A 116 -8.64 -5.06 1.16
CA VAL A 116 -8.07 -5.82 0.05
C VAL A 116 -7.81 -4.92 -1.15
N ASP A 117 -6.53 -4.68 -1.43
CA ASP A 117 -6.06 -4.02 -2.65
C ASP A 117 -5.23 -4.97 -3.52
N THR A 118 -4.58 -4.44 -4.57
CA THR A 118 -3.74 -5.23 -5.47
C THR A 118 -2.54 -5.86 -4.77
N HIS A 119 -2.03 -5.23 -3.72
CA HIS A 119 -0.88 -5.72 -2.97
C HIS A 119 -1.29 -6.85 -2.03
N VAL A 120 -2.42 -6.71 -1.31
CA VAL A 120 -2.99 -7.80 -0.52
C VAL A 120 -3.32 -9.02 -1.39
N LEU A 121 -3.84 -8.80 -2.62
CA LEU A 121 -4.04 -9.87 -3.59
C LEU A 121 -2.72 -10.57 -3.97
N GLN A 122 -1.63 -9.82 -4.15
CA GLN A 122 -0.32 -10.38 -4.45
C GLN A 122 0.20 -11.25 -3.30
N VAL A 123 0.13 -10.75 -2.07
CA VAL A 123 0.51 -11.51 -0.85
C VAL A 123 -0.33 -12.77 -0.72
N ALA A 124 -1.66 -12.65 -0.81
CA ALA A 124 -2.58 -13.78 -0.76
C ALA A 124 -2.20 -14.87 -1.79
N THR A 125 -1.95 -14.45 -3.04
CA THR A 125 -1.64 -15.39 -4.13
C THR A 125 -0.26 -16.02 -3.97
N ARG A 126 0.76 -15.21 -3.70
CA ARG A 126 2.17 -15.60 -3.63
C ARG A 126 2.44 -16.52 -2.43
N ASP A 127 1.90 -16.19 -1.27
CA ASP A 127 2.32 -16.77 0.00
C ASP A 127 1.35 -17.84 0.52
N TYR A 128 0.07 -17.77 0.16
CA TYR A 128 -0.96 -18.66 0.71
C TYR A 128 -1.55 -19.61 -0.34
N ILE A 129 -1.87 -19.10 -1.53
CA ILE A 129 -2.57 -19.87 -2.57
C ILE A 129 -1.60 -20.71 -3.40
N ASN A 130 -0.57 -20.11 -4.00
CA ASN A 130 0.37 -20.81 -4.88
C ASN A 130 1.15 -21.94 -4.18
N PRO A 131 1.72 -21.75 -2.97
CA PRO A 131 2.40 -22.83 -2.26
C PRO A 131 1.42 -23.79 -1.58
N LYS A 132 0.10 -23.61 -1.74
CA LYS A 132 -0.97 -24.38 -1.09
C LYS A 132 -0.98 -24.32 0.44
N LEU A 133 -0.24 -23.37 1.02
CA LEU A 133 -0.12 -23.19 2.47
C LEU A 133 -1.50 -22.98 3.13
N PHE A 134 -2.42 -22.26 2.49
CA PHE A 134 -3.76 -22.06 3.02
C PHE A 134 -4.54 -23.39 3.22
N LEU A 135 -4.42 -24.32 2.26
CA LEU A 135 -5.07 -25.63 2.36
C LEU A 135 -4.44 -26.48 3.49
N GLU A 136 -3.11 -26.40 3.65
CA GLU A 136 -2.40 -27.09 4.72
C GLU A 136 -2.81 -26.57 6.10
N ILE A 137 -2.85 -25.25 6.28
CA ILE A 137 -3.34 -24.60 7.51
C ILE A 137 -4.77 -25.06 7.82
N THR A 138 -5.68 -25.00 6.84
CA THR A 138 -7.08 -25.37 7.04
C THR A 138 -7.25 -26.83 7.45
N LYS A 139 -6.52 -27.76 6.81
CA LYS A 139 -6.54 -29.19 7.15
C LYS A 139 -6.04 -29.44 8.57
N ASN A 140 -4.97 -28.76 8.97
CA ASN A 140 -4.41 -28.87 10.31
C ASN A 140 -5.39 -28.33 11.36
N GLN A 141 -5.99 -27.16 11.14
CA GLN A 141 -7.00 -26.58 12.04
C GLN A 141 -8.22 -27.50 12.22
N ASN A 142 -8.75 -28.06 11.12
CA ASN A 142 -9.88 -29.00 11.18
C ASN A 142 -9.53 -30.31 11.92
N SER A 143 -8.31 -30.83 11.70
CA SER A 143 -7.85 -32.05 12.37
C SER A 143 -7.66 -31.86 13.88
N GLN A 144 -7.24 -30.67 14.32
CA GLN A 144 -7.08 -30.36 15.74
C GLN A 144 -8.43 -30.11 16.43
N ASN A 145 -9.40 -29.48 15.76
CA ASN A 145 -10.73 -29.23 16.30
C ASN A 145 -11.48 -30.55 16.63
N LEU A 146 -11.31 -31.58 15.79
CA LEU A 146 -11.86 -32.93 16.03
C LEU A 146 -11.28 -33.61 17.30
N LYS A 147 -10.10 -33.20 17.75
CA LYS A 147 -9.40 -33.79 18.90
C LYS A 147 -9.66 -33.06 20.22
N SER A 148 -10.11 -31.80 20.18
CA SER A 148 -10.39 -31.01 21.39
C SER A 148 -11.86 -31.13 21.80
N SER A 149 -12.14 -31.85 22.90
CA SER A 149 -13.47 -31.92 23.53
C SER A 149 -13.92 -30.63 24.26
N THR A 150 -13.23 -29.51 24.09
CA THR A 150 -13.56 -28.23 24.72
C THR A 150 -14.40 -27.34 23.79
N LYS A 151 -15.56 -26.95 24.30
CA LYS A 151 -16.73 -26.36 23.64
C LYS A 151 -16.56 -24.88 23.23
N HIS A 152 -15.42 -24.50 22.66
CA HIS A 152 -15.25 -23.20 21.99
C HIS A 152 -15.22 -23.42 20.48
N LYS A 153 -16.39 -23.35 19.85
CA LYS A 153 -16.49 -23.27 18.39
C LYS A 153 -15.79 -21.99 17.95
N ASN A 154 -14.72 -22.15 17.19
CA ASN A 154 -14.03 -21.03 16.57
C ASN A 154 -14.85 -20.65 15.32
N ASP A 155 -15.74 -19.67 15.44
CA ASP A 155 -16.77 -19.32 14.43
C ASP A 155 -16.20 -18.87 13.07
N MET A 156 -14.87 -18.68 12.98
CA MET A 156 -14.17 -18.34 11.74
C MET A 156 -13.52 -19.54 11.03
N LEU A 157 -13.64 -20.75 11.57
CA LEU A 157 -13.16 -21.96 10.89
C LEU A 157 -14.01 -22.28 9.67
N ILE A 158 -13.33 -22.67 8.59
CA ILE A 158 -13.96 -23.10 7.36
C ILE A 158 -13.65 -24.57 7.10
N SER A 159 -14.50 -25.23 6.32
CA SER A 159 -14.26 -26.59 5.85
C SER A 159 -13.12 -26.63 4.82
N VAL A 160 -12.53 -27.81 4.64
CA VAL A 160 -11.51 -28.04 3.61
C VAL A 160 -12.07 -27.79 2.21
N SER A 161 -13.34 -28.16 1.96
CA SER A 161 -14.02 -27.89 0.69
C SER A 161 -14.17 -26.39 0.40
N GLU A 162 -14.54 -25.58 1.41
CA GLU A 162 -14.62 -24.13 1.25
C GLU A 162 -13.24 -23.53 0.96
N ALA A 163 -12.18 -24.01 1.62
CA ALA A 163 -10.82 -23.58 1.34
C ALA A 163 -10.36 -23.94 -0.08
N GLU A 164 -10.78 -25.09 -0.61
CA GLU A 164 -10.53 -25.47 -2.01
C GLU A 164 -11.25 -24.55 -3.01
N ASP A 165 -12.49 -24.16 -2.72
CA ASP A 165 -13.25 -23.22 -3.57
C ASP A 165 -12.68 -21.81 -3.53
N ILE A 166 -12.29 -21.32 -2.34
CA ILE A 166 -11.55 -20.05 -2.17
C ILE A 166 -10.25 -20.11 -2.98
N THR A 167 -9.49 -21.20 -2.83
CA THR A 167 -8.21 -21.38 -3.54
C THR A 167 -8.42 -21.32 -5.04
N ARG A 168 -9.41 -22.06 -5.57
CA ARG A 168 -9.73 -22.06 -7.00
C ARG A 168 -10.15 -20.69 -7.52
N THR A 169 -10.90 -19.94 -6.72
CA THR A 169 -11.39 -18.60 -7.08
C THR A 169 -10.27 -17.57 -7.11
N VAL A 170 -9.35 -17.60 -6.14
CA VAL A 170 -8.25 -16.63 -6.03
C VAL A 170 -7.07 -17.00 -6.94
N TYR A 171 -6.88 -18.29 -7.23
CA TYR A 171 -5.77 -18.78 -8.06
C TYR A 171 -5.75 -18.09 -9.44
N GLY A 172 -4.60 -17.48 -9.77
CA GLY A 172 -4.39 -16.80 -11.05
C GLY A 172 -5.13 -15.46 -11.21
N ALA A 173 -5.80 -14.96 -10.17
CA ALA A 173 -6.46 -13.67 -10.21
C ALA A 173 -5.47 -12.51 -10.40
N LYS A 174 -5.74 -11.65 -11.39
CA LYS A 174 -4.87 -10.50 -11.73
C LYS A 174 -5.38 -9.16 -11.19
N LYS A 175 -6.65 -9.10 -10.81
CA LYS A 175 -7.33 -7.88 -10.36
C LYS A 175 -8.28 -8.23 -9.22
N VAL A 176 -8.43 -7.28 -8.30
CA VAL A 176 -9.44 -7.36 -7.25
C VAL A 176 -10.81 -7.09 -7.87
N ASN A 177 -11.77 -7.97 -7.59
CA ASN A 177 -13.19 -7.83 -7.90
C ASN A 177 -13.99 -8.28 -6.65
N PRO A 178 -15.31 -8.11 -6.59
CA PRO A 178 -16.09 -8.43 -5.38
C PRO A 178 -15.93 -9.88 -4.90
N ALA A 179 -15.86 -10.85 -5.81
CA ALA A 179 -15.66 -12.26 -5.44
C ALA A 179 -14.26 -12.50 -4.86
N ILE A 180 -13.22 -11.99 -5.52
CA ILE A 180 -11.83 -12.08 -5.04
C ILE A 180 -11.67 -11.39 -3.67
N TYR A 181 -12.28 -10.21 -3.52
CA TYR A 181 -12.27 -9.45 -2.27
C TYR A 181 -12.84 -10.30 -1.14
N LYS A 182 -14.06 -10.82 -1.30
CA LYS A 182 -14.73 -11.65 -0.30
C LYS A 182 -13.92 -12.90 0.06
N ASN A 183 -13.39 -13.61 -0.93
CA ASN A 183 -12.63 -14.84 -0.72
C ASN A 183 -11.30 -14.58 0.00
N ILE A 184 -10.61 -13.48 -0.30
CA ILE A 184 -9.39 -13.08 0.43
C ILE A 184 -9.72 -12.72 1.87
N CYS A 185 -10.80 -11.97 2.12
CA CYS A 185 -11.24 -11.66 3.48
C CYS A 185 -11.51 -12.94 4.26
N GLN A 186 -12.30 -13.86 3.70
CA GLN A 186 -12.64 -15.13 4.35
C GLN A 186 -11.38 -15.98 4.62
N MET A 187 -10.45 -16.05 3.66
CA MET A 187 -9.17 -16.72 3.82
C MET A 187 -8.39 -16.16 5.02
N PHE A 188 -8.14 -14.85 5.05
CA PHE A 188 -7.37 -14.21 6.11
C PHE A 188 -8.07 -14.33 7.47
N CYS A 189 -9.39 -14.16 7.54
CA CYS A 189 -10.18 -14.41 8.75
C CYS A 189 -10.01 -15.84 9.27
N SER A 190 -10.04 -16.84 8.40
CA SER A 190 -9.88 -18.25 8.82
C SER A 190 -8.47 -18.59 9.31
N ILE A 191 -7.44 -17.88 8.79
CA ILE A 191 -6.04 -18.08 9.19
C ILE A 191 -5.74 -17.36 10.50
N PHE A 192 -6.16 -16.09 10.62
CA PHE A 192 -5.70 -15.16 11.67
C PHE A 192 -6.76 -14.84 12.72
N GLY A 193 -8.00 -15.33 12.55
CA GLY A 193 -9.10 -15.08 13.48
C GLY A 193 -9.52 -13.61 13.54
N ILE A 194 -9.97 -13.18 14.72
CA ILE A 194 -10.58 -11.86 14.95
C ILE A 194 -9.63 -10.67 14.76
N TYR A 195 -8.32 -10.91 14.68
CA TYR A 195 -7.29 -9.89 14.48
C TYR A 195 -6.68 -9.93 13.06
N CYS A 196 -7.38 -10.53 12.09
CA CYS A 196 -6.87 -10.70 10.73
C CYS A 196 -6.51 -9.40 10.00
N GLY A 197 -7.16 -8.27 10.30
CA GLY A 197 -6.78 -6.96 9.77
C GLY A 197 -5.45 -6.46 10.30
N TRP A 198 -5.14 -6.71 11.58
CA TRP A 198 -3.85 -6.40 12.18
C TRP A 198 -2.74 -7.29 11.60
N ALA A 199 -3.01 -8.58 11.45
CA ALA A 199 -2.10 -9.51 10.78
C ALA A 199 -1.81 -9.06 9.32
N GLN A 200 -2.84 -8.62 8.59
CA GLN A 200 -2.66 -8.05 7.25
C GLN A 200 -1.74 -6.83 7.26
N THR A 201 -1.82 -5.97 8.28
CA THR A 201 -0.94 -4.80 8.40
C THR A 201 0.53 -5.21 8.56
N ILE A 202 0.82 -6.25 9.36
CA ILE A 202 2.18 -6.78 9.52
C ILE A 202 2.72 -7.30 8.18
N LEU A 203 1.91 -8.09 7.47
CA LEU A 203 2.28 -8.62 6.14
C LEU A 203 2.54 -7.50 5.14
N PHE A 204 1.71 -6.46 5.15
CA PHE A 204 1.85 -5.28 4.29
C PHE A 204 3.16 -4.53 4.56
N VAL A 205 3.46 -4.22 5.82
CA VAL A 205 4.68 -3.50 6.21
C VAL A 205 5.93 -4.29 5.84
N ASN A 206 5.93 -5.60 6.06
CA ASN A 206 7.05 -6.47 5.68
C ASN A 206 7.34 -6.43 4.16
N ASP A 207 6.30 -6.29 3.33
CA ASP A 207 6.43 -6.30 1.87
C ASP A 207 6.76 -4.91 1.28
N LEU A 208 6.65 -3.82 2.05
CA LEU A 208 7.14 -2.49 1.66
C LEU A 208 8.67 -2.42 1.55
N GLY A 209 9.37 -3.38 2.17
CA GLY A 209 10.83 -3.41 2.29
C GLY A 209 11.37 -2.40 3.30
N PRO A 210 12.70 -2.30 3.47
CA PRO A 210 13.30 -1.32 4.37
C PRO A 210 12.83 0.09 4.02
N LEU A 211 12.37 0.83 5.03
CA LEU A 211 12.08 2.26 4.95
C LEU A 211 13.40 3.02 4.78
N ASP A 212 13.96 2.92 3.58
CA ASP A 212 15.19 3.58 3.22
C ASP A 212 14.89 5.08 3.12
N SER A 213 15.25 5.83 4.18
CA SER A 213 15.13 7.29 4.30
C SER A 213 15.95 8.05 3.24
N SER A 214 16.66 7.34 2.36
CA SER A 214 17.49 7.88 1.29
C SER A 214 16.83 7.93 -0.10
N LYS A 215 15.59 7.44 -0.28
CA LYS A 215 14.90 7.53 -1.59
C LYS A 215 14.38 8.94 -1.87
N LYS A 216 15.27 9.82 -2.35
CA LYS A 216 14.89 10.99 -3.16
C LYS A 216 13.89 10.54 -4.22
N SER A 217 12.75 11.24 -4.30
CA SER A 217 11.75 11.07 -5.35
C SER A 217 12.41 10.93 -6.71
N LYS A 218 12.18 9.81 -7.41
CA LYS A 218 12.47 9.71 -8.84
C LYS A 218 11.46 10.57 -9.60
N SER A 219 11.67 11.89 -9.59
CA SER A 219 11.09 12.76 -10.60
C SER A 219 11.79 12.42 -11.93
N LYS A 220 11.02 11.89 -12.89
CA LYS A 220 11.46 11.89 -14.30
C LYS A 220 11.77 13.35 -14.67
N PRO A 221 12.94 13.68 -15.26
CA PRO A 221 13.15 15.01 -15.79
C PRO A 221 12.18 15.19 -16.97
N ALA A 222 11.32 16.20 -16.89
CA ALA A 222 10.61 16.70 -18.05
C ALA A 222 11.65 17.32 -18.99
N VAL A 223 11.91 16.66 -20.12
CA VAL A 223 12.75 17.22 -21.18
C VAL A 223 12.00 18.40 -21.78
N SER A 224 12.57 19.60 -21.61
CA SER A 224 12.01 20.84 -22.13
C SER A 224 12.04 20.85 -23.66
N ALA A 225 11.11 21.56 -24.28
CA ALA A 225 10.98 21.65 -25.73
C ALA A 225 12.22 22.24 -26.45
N ASN A 226 13.19 22.78 -25.71
CA ASN A 226 14.43 23.33 -26.27
C ASN A 226 15.49 22.26 -26.61
N ASP A 227 15.48 21.10 -25.97
CA ASP A 227 16.54 20.08 -26.15
C ASP A 227 16.38 19.28 -27.45
N LYS A 228 15.17 19.25 -28.02
CA LYS A 228 14.92 18.62 -29.34
C LYS A 228 15.54 19.40 -30.50
N LYS A 229 15.67 20.72 -30.36
CA LYS A 229 16.19 21.60 -31.42
C LYS A 229 17.70 21.44 -31.62
N ILE A 230 18.42 21.20 -30.52
CA ILE A 230 19.89 21.00 -30.53
C ILE A 230 20.26 19.65 -31.14
N LEU A 231 19.47 18.59 -30.93
CA LEU A 231 19.70 17.27 -31.52
C LEU A 231 19.41 17.20 -33.03
N ASP A 232 18.47 18.01 -33.52
CA ASP A 232 18.15 18.08 -34.95
C ASP A 232 19.18 18.93 -35.73
N GLU A 233 19.78 19.96 -35.11
CA GLU A 233 20.86 20.76 -35.69
C GLU A 233 22.21 20.02 -35.79
N ILE A 234 22.48 19.07 -34.87
CA ILE A 234 23.69 18.24 -34.91
C ILE A 234 23.60 17.17 -36.02
N LYS A 235 22.40 16.69 -36.35
CA LYS A 235 22.18 15.72 -37.44
C LYS A 235 22.34 16.31 -38.83
N THR A 236 22.29 17.63 -38.99
CA THR A 236 22.35 18.29 -40.31
C THR A 236 23.75 18.72 -40.74
N LYS A 237 24.79 18.59 -39.90
CA LYS A 237 26.13 19.17 -40.16
C LYS A 237 27.31 18.19 -40.28
N GLN A 238 27.07 16.91 -40.57
CA GLN A 238 28.15 15.99 -40.94
C GLN A 238 27.85 15.27 -42.27
N GLU A 239 27.86 16.03 -43.36
CA GLU A 239 28.25 15.50 -44.66
C GLU A 239 29.76 15.70 -44.82
N ILE A 240 30.53 14.61 -44.80
CA ILE A 240 31.83 14.56 -45.48
C ILE A 240 31.84 13.33 -46.39
N LYS A 241 31.96 13.62 -47.69
CA LYS A 241 32.13 12.72 -48.83
C LYS A 241 33.57 12.16 -48.90
N ILE A 242 33.71 11.07 -49.68
CA ILE A 242 34.86 10.50 -50.42
C ILE A 242 35.03 9.01 -50.05
N GLU A 243 35.23 8.03 -50.93
CA GLU A 243 34.84 7.67 -52.31
C GLU A 243 35.21 6.15 -52.47
N PRO A 244 35.01 5.44 -53.61
CA PRO A 244 34.28 4.17 -53.66
C PRO A 244 35.16 2.91 -53.79
N GLY A 245 34.73 1.80 -53.19
CA GLY A 245 35.29 0.49 -53.51
C GLY A 245 34.96 -0.60 -52.49
N ILE A 246 34.32 -1.67 -52.99
CA ILE A 246 33.99 -2.95 -52.35
C ILE A 246 32.51 -3.07 -51.91
N LYS A 247 31.76 -3.78 -52.76
CA LYS A 247 30.44 -4.35 -52.49
C LYS A 247 30.54 -5.34 -51.32
N LEU A 248 29.59 -5.35 -50.40
CA LEU A 248 29.25 -6.54 -49.62
C LEU A 248 27.76 -6.58 -49.29
N GLU A 249 27.18 -7.71 -49.67
CA GLU A 249 25.78 -8.06 -49.63
C GLU A 249 25.21 -8.16 -48.20
N ASN A 250 23.89 -8.00 -48.15
CA ASN A 250 23.02 -8.37 -47.04
C ASN A 250 23.37 -9.75 -46.46
N THR A 251 23.91 -9.81 -45.24
CA THR A 251 23.71 -10.99 -44.37
C THR A 251 23.65 -10.61 -42.88
N ARG A 252 22.53 -10.97 -42.25
CA ARG A 252 22.42 -11.15 -40.80
C ARG A 252 23.54 -12.08 -40.31
N SER A 253 24.39 -11.67 -39.37
CA SER A 253 25.12 -12.65 -38.55
C SER A 253 25.36 -12.21 -37.11
N LYS A 254 25.14 -13.17 -36.20
CA LYS A 254 25.07 -13.05 -34.74
C LYS A 254 26.46 -12.99 -34.06
N THR A 255 27.52 -12.68 -34.82
CA THR A 255 28.91 -12.93 -34.40
C THR A 255 29.58 -11.71 -33.72
N SER A 256 29.15 -10.48 -34.03
CA SER A 256 29.74 -9.26 -33.43
C SER A 256 29.27 -8.94 -32.00
N ARG A 257 28.13 -9.49 -31.56
CA ARG A 257 27.65 -9.33 -30.15
C ARG A 257 28.46 -10.15 -29.14
N LYS A 258 29.10 -11.25 -29.56
CA LYS A 258 29.93 -12.09 -28.66
C LYS A 258 31.29 -11.45 -28.35
N LYS A 259 31.86 -10.67 -29.28
CA LYS A 259 33.14 -9.96 -29.08
C LYS A 259 32.95 -8.80 -28.10
N LEU A 260 31.90 -8.00 -28.28
CA LEU A 260 31.54 -6.89 -27.39
C LEU A 260 31.16 -7.34 -25.97
N LYS A 261 30.49 -8.50 -25.82
CA LYS A 261 30.18 -9.06 -24.49
C LYS A 261 31.41 -9.60 -23.74
N ARG A 262 32.48 -9.98 -24.43
CA ARG A 262 33.72 -10.45 -23.79
C ARG A 262 34.54 -9.28 -23.25
N GLU A 263 34.63 -8.17 -24.00
CA GLU A 263 35.31 -6.94 -23.54
C GLU A 263 34.61 -6.27 -22.34
N ILE A 264 33.27 -6.33 -22.26
CA ILE A 264 32.55 -5.82 -21.08
C ILE A 264 32.75 -6.73 -19.85
N LYS A 265 33.00 -8.03 -20.06
CA LYS A 265 33.20 -9.00 -18.97
C LYS A 265 34.60 -8.90 -18.36
N SER A 266 35.63 -8.57 -19.15
CA SER A 266 36.98 -8.34 -18.64
C SER A 266 37.10 -7.07 -17.79
N ILE A 267 36.28 -6.04 -18.07
CA ILE A 267 36.28 -4.78 -17.30
C ILE A 267 35.61 -4.93 -15.92
N LYS A 268 34.65 -5.85 -15.76
CA LYS A 268 33.95 -6.08 -14.48
C LYS A 268 34.72 -6.95 -13.46
N LEU A 269 35.86 -7.53 -13.83
CA LEU A 269 36.60 -8.48 -12.98
C LEU A 269 37.67 -7.83 -12.09
N ASN A 270 37.95 -6.52 -12.25
CA ASN A 270 39.04 -5.83 -11.56
C ASN A 270 38.58 -4.84 -10.46
N LEU A 271 37.58 -5.21 -9.65
CA LEU A 271 37.24 -4.45 -8.43
C LEU A 271 37.69 -5.23 -7.17
N PRO A 272 38.41 -4.59 -6.23
CA PRO A 272 38.99 -5.26 -5.07
C PRO A 272 37.90 -5.66 -4.05
N LYS A 273 38.03 -6.88 -3.50
CA LYS A 273 37.21 -7.41 -2.40
C LYS A 273 37.62 -6.74 -1.09
N LYS A 274 36.65 -6.30 -0.28
CA LYS A 274 36.87 -5.89 1.11
C LYS A 274 36.21 -6.91 2.06
N SER A 275 36.91 -7.10 3.16
CA SER A 275 36.97 -8.21 4.13
C SER A 275 35.81 -8.29 5.13
N ASP A 276 35.70 -9.47 5.76
CA ASP A 276 34.75 -9.92 6.78
C ASP A 276 34.62 -9.00 8.02
N PRO A 277 33.50 -9.14 8.76
CA PRO A 277 33.51 -8.97 10.21
C PRO A 277 32.93 -10.19 10.93
N GLU A 278 33.75 -10.87 11.74
CA GLU A 278 33.29 -11.56 12.94
C GLU A 278 33.24 -10.54 14.09
N ALA A 279 32.09 -10.40 14.72
CA ALA A 279 31.96 -9.95 16.11
C ALA A 279 30.59 -10.43 16.63
N GLU A 280 30.62 -11.47 17.46
CA GLU A 280 29.52 -11.88 18.33
C GLU A 280 29.21 -10.76 19.32
N LEU A 281 27.92 -10.52 19.58
CA LEU A 281 27.45 -9.91 20.83
C LEU A 281 26.03 -10.42 21.11
N SER A 282 25.98 -11.32 22.10
CA SER A 282 24.80 -11.81 22.79
C SER A 282 24.07 -10.67 23.53
N PHE A 283 22.74 -10.61 23.42
CA PHE A 283 21.92 -9.95 24.44
C PHE A 283 20.69 -10.81 24.75
N SER A 284 20.57 -11.14 26.04
CA SER A 284 19.52 -11.95 26.65
C SER A 284 18.23 -11.15 26.71
N SER A 285 17.12 -11.85 26.47
CA SER A 285 15.79 -11.50 26.96
C SER A 285 15.85 -11.37 28.48
N ASP A 286 15.46 -10.21 29.01
CA ASP A 286 14.85 -9.99 30.34
C ASP A 286 15.09 -8.54 30.77
N GLU A 287 14.19 -7.64 30.36
CA GLU A 287 13.85 -6.36 30.99
C GLU A 287 13.05 -5.54 29.97
N ILE A 288 11.71 -5.63 29.97
CA ILE A 288 10.72 -4.51 29.95
C ILE A 288 9.34 -5.14 30.24
N LEU A 289 9.07 -5.46 31.51
CA LEU A 289 7.73 -5.60 32.07
C LEU A 289 7.71 -4.85 33.41
N SER A 290 7.68 -3.52 33.36
CA SER A 290 7.21 -2.68 34.45
C SER A 290 7.14 -1.23 33.98
N ASP A 291 6.06 -0.84 33.32
CA ASP A 291 5.25 0.26 33.84
C ASP A 291 3.98 0.39 32.99
N GLY A 292 2.89 -0.13 33.56
CA GLY A 292 1.57 0.35 33.22
C GLY A 292 1.22 1.43 34.24
N SER A 293 0.97 2.64 33.79
CA SER A 293 -0.05 3.52 34.37
C SER A 293 -0.17 4.82 33.56
N SER A 294 -1.41 5.30 33.46
CA SER A 294 -1.78 6.67 33.11
C SER A 294 -1.60 7.10 31.65
N LEU A 295 -2.67 7.01 30.85
CA LEU A 295 -3.42 8.18 30.37
C LEU A 295 -4.64 7.73 29.57
N PHE A 296 -5.76 8.37 29.87
CA PHE A 296 -7.07 8.23 29.24
C PHE A 296 -7.04 8.58 27.75
#